data_AF-A0A553ZSZ0-F1
#
_entry.id   AF-A0A553ZSZ0-F1
#
_cell.length_a   1.000
_cell.length_b   1.000
_cell.length_c   1.000
_cell.angle_alpha   90.00
_cell.angle_beta   90.00
_cell.angle_gamma   90.00
#
_symmetry.space_group_name_H-M   'P 1'
#
loop_
_entity.id
_entity.type
_entity.pdbx_description
1 polymer ?
#
loop_
_entity_poly.entity_id
_entity_poly.type
_entity_poly.pdbx_seq_one_letter_code
_entity_poly.pdbx_strand_id
1 'polypeptide(L)'
;REILDVQARIVMSDAERTDDDLYDTVIGYRGGNWIYEWATQAMVWQQKACAEEDPQLSGRHWLHAATLYNIAAYPHLKGDDLAEQAQALSNRAYEEAAQRLPGTMRQMEFTVPGGAPITGFLHMPKGDGPFPTVFMCGGLDAMQ
;
A
#
# COMPACT_ATOMS: atom_id res chain seq x y z
N ARG A 1 1.77 -16.21 -8.14
CA ARG A 1 1.49 -16.16 -9.59
C ARG A 1 1.13 -14.75 -10.02
N GLU A 2 0.20 -14.09 -9.33
CA GLU A 2 -0.20 -12.70 -9.63
C GLU A 2 0.95 -11.69 -9.79
N ILE A 3 1.98 -11.74 -8.93
CA ILE A 3 3.12 -10.82 -9.00
C ILE A 3 3.85 -10.98 -10.35
N LEU A 4 4.02 -12.23 -10.80
CA LEU A 4 4.63 -12.52 -12.10
C LEU A 4 3.73 -12.05 -13.24
N ASP A 5 2.42 -12.14 -13.08
CA ASP A 5 1.47 -11.67 -14.11
C ASP A 5 1.51 -10.14 -14.24
N VAL A 6 1.66 -9.40 -13.13
CA VAL A 6 1.88 -7.93 -13.14
C VAL A 6 3.21 -7.60 -13.81
N GLN A 7 4.29 -8.23 -13.37
CA GLN A 7 5.64 -8.00 -13.92
C GLN A 7 5.70 -8.36 -15.41
N ALA A 8 5.02 -9.42 -15.85
CA ALA A 8 4.96 -9.79 -17.26
C ALA A 8 4.30 -8.70 -18.10
N ARG A 9 3.23 -8.05 -17.62
CA ARG A 9 2.58 -6.93 -18.34
C ARG A 9 3.50 -5.72 -18.46
N ILE A 10 4.31 -5.44 -17.45
CA ILE A 10 5.31 -4.37 -17.46
C ILE A 10 6.44 -4.68 -18.46
N VAL A 11 7.05 -5.87 -18.33
CA VAL A 11 8.19 -6.30 -19.15
C VAL A 11 7.82 -6.44 -20.63
N MET A 12 6.64 -7.01 -20.91
CA MET A 12 6.18 -7.27 -22.29
C MET A 12 5.51 -6.06 -22.95
N SER A 13 5.50 -4.89 -22.30
CA SER A 13 4.91 -3.69 -22.90
C SER A 13 5.77 -3.19 -24.06
N ASP A 14 5.13 -2.90 -25.20
CA ASP A 14 5.74 -2.23 -26.35
C ASP A 14 5.58 -0.70 -26.30
N ALA A 15 5.06 -0.16 -25.19
CA ALA A 15 4.90 1.28 -25.01
C ALA A 15 6.25 1.98 -24.80
N GLU A 16 6.30 3.27 -25.15
CA GLU A 16 7.47 4.12 -24.99
C GLU A 16 7.93 4.17 -23.52
N ARG A 17 9.24 4.06 -23.31
CA ARG A 17 9.91 4.12 -22.02
C ARG A 17 10.78 5.37 -21.93
N THR A 18 11.01 5.89 -20.72
CA THR A 18 12.02 6.95 -20.56
C THR A 18 13.42 6.41 -20.76
N ASP A 19 13.63 5.12 -20.46
CA ASP A 19 14.88 4.38 -20.69
C ASP A 19 14.54 2.97 -21.21
N ASP A 20 14.97 2.66 -22.43
CA ASP A 20 14.66 1.39 -23.10
C ASP A 20 15.32 0.17 -22.40
N ASP A 21 16.39 0.38 -21.62
CA ASP A 21 17.05 -0.67 -20.86
C ASP A 21 16.36 -0.97 -19.51
N LEU A 22 15.40 -0.12 -19.09
CA LEU A 22 14.67 -0.25 -17.82
C LEU A 22 13.17 -0.55 -18.06
N TYR A 23 12.79 -1.81 -17.84
CA TYR A 23 11.45 -2.31 -18.19
C TYR A 23 10.27 -1.57 -17.53
N ASP A 24 10.46 -1.05 -16.32
CA ASP A 24 9.47 -0.41 -15.46
C ASP A 24 9.24 1.08 -15.75
N THR A 25 9.95 1.65 -16.72
CA THR A 25 9.93 3.10 -17.02
C THR A 25 8.96 3.51 -18.15
N VAL A 26 7.92 2.71 -18.40
CA VAL A 26 6.88 3.02 -19.39
C VAL A 26 6.21 4.36 -19.07
N ILE A 27 6.14 5.24 -20.07
CA ILE A 27 5.72 6.64 -19.92
C ILE A 27 4.20 6.78 -19.82
N GLY A 28 3.76 7.48 -18.77
CA GLY A 28 2.36 7.85 -18.56
C GLY A 28 1.52 6.72 -17.99
N TYR A 29 0.38 7.08 -17.41
CA TYR A 29 -0.50 6.16 -16.69
C TYR A 29 -1.33 5.30 -17.66
N ARG A 30 -0.73 4.20 -18.15
CA ARG A 30 -1.29 3.27 -19.14
C ARG A 30 -0.77 1.84 -18.94
N GLY A 31 -1.29 0.90 -19.73
CA GLY A 31 -0.80 -0.48 -19.74
C GLY A 31 0.72 -0.57 -19.89
N GLY A 32 1.36 -1.35 -19.02
CA GLY A 32 2.81 -1.50 -18.91
C GLY A 32 3.51 -0.55 -17.94
N ASN A 33 2.88 0.57 -17.54
CA ASN A 33 3.44 1.45 -16.51
C ASN A 33 3.40 0.79 -15.13
N TRP A 34 4.48 0.93 -14.35
CA TRP A 34 4.62 0.33 -13.02
C TRP A 34 3.41 0.62 -12.11
N ILE A 35 3.12 1.91 -11.90
CA ILE A 35 2.07 2.34 -10.98
C ILE A 35 0.72 1.85 -11.49
N TYR A 36 0.46 1.99 -12.80
CA TYR A 36 -0.78 1.52 -13.42
C TYR A 36 -1.02 0.03 -13.20
N GLU A 37 -0.01 -0.82 -13.46
CA GLU A 37 -0.17 -2.26 -13.42
C GLU A 37 -0.35 -2.79 -11.98
N TRP A 38 0.40 -2.25 -11.03
CA TRP A 38 0.26 -2.59 -9.61
C TRP A 38 -1.04 -2.05 -9.01
N ALA A 39 -1.40 -0.80 -9.29
CA ALA A 39 -2.66 -0.22 -8.82
C ALA A 39 -3.88 -0.96 -9.41
N THR A 40 -3.82 -1.37 -10.68
CA THR A 40 -4.86 -2.19 -11.31
C THR A 40 -5.01 -3.54 -10.60
N GLN A 41 -3.90 -4.20 -10.25
CA GLN A 41 -3.94 -5.44 -9.49
C GLN A 41 -4.50 -5.23 -8.07
N ALA A 42 -4.14 -4.13 -7.41
CA ALA A 42 -4.68 -3.76 -6.11
C ALA A 42 -6.20 -3.53 -6.16
N MET A 43 -6.71 -2.86 -7.21
CA MET A 43 -8.14 -2.63 -7.42
C MET A 43 -8.93 -3.94 -7.52
N VAL A 44 -8.38 -4.98 -8.15
CA VAL A 44 -9.02 -6.31 -8.19
C VAL A 44 -9.23 -6.86 -6.78
N TRP A 45 -8.25 -6.70 -5.89
CA TRP A 45 -8.36 -7.15 -4.50
C TRP A 45 -9.28 -6.28 -3.66
N GLN A 46 -9.27 -4.98 -3.87
CA GLN A 46 -10.24 -4.07 -3.28
C GLN A 46 -11.68 -4.44 -3.67
N GLN A 47 -11.94 -4.76 -4.94
CA GLN A 47 -13.26 -5.21 -5.39
C GLN A 47 -13.67 -6.52 -4.71
N LYS A 48 -12.75 -7.49 -4.60
CA LYS A 48 -13.00 -8.73 -3.83
C LYS A 48 -13.29 -8.43 -2.36
N ALA A 49 -12.60 -7.47 -1.76
CA ALA A 49 -12.81 -7.09 -0.37
C ALA A 49 -14.20 -6.46 -0.15
N CYS A 50 -14.67 -5.63 -1.09
CA CYS A 50 -15.99 -5.02 -1.06
C CYS A 50 -17.13 -6.03 -1.28
N ALA A 51 -16.90 -7.08 -2.07
CA ALA A 51 -17.89 -8.10 -2.39
C ALA A 51 -17.90 -9.27 -1.38
N GLU A 52 -16.92 -9.34 -0.48
CA GLU A 52 -16.79 -10.41 0.50
C GLU A 52 -17.69 -10.17 1.72
N GLU A 53 -18.47 -11.19 2.09
CA GLU A 53 -19.40 -11.12 3.22
C GLU A 53 -18.72 -11.48 4.55
N ASP A 54 -17.70 -12.36 4.54
CA ASP A 54 -16.92 -12.66 5.74
C ASP A 54 -16.02 -11.46 6.09
N PRO A 55 -16.24 -10.78 7.24
CA PRO A 55 -15.47 -9.62 7.61
C PRO A 55 -13.97 -9.89 7.70
N GLN A 56 -13.55 -11.04 8.22
CA GLN A 56 -12.13 -11.34 8.39
C GLN A 56 -11.45 -11.63 7.05
N LEU A 57 -12.14 -12.31 6.14
CA LEU A 57 -11.65 -12.55 4.79
C LEU A 57 -11.61 -11.25 3.98
N SER A 58 -12.65 -10.40 4.10
CA SER A 58 -12.68 -9.04 3.54
C SER A 58 -11.50 -8.21 4.05
N GLY A 59 -11.22 -8.25 5.36
CA GLY A 59 -10.06 -7.58 5.95
C GLY A 59 -8.72 -8.06 5.39
N ARG A 60 -8.57 -9.36 5.13
CA ARG A 60 -7.37 -9.90 4.47
C ARG A 60 -7.23 -9.44 3.02
N HIS A 61 -8.34 -9.38 2.28
CA HIS A 61 -8.34 -8.84 0.91
C HIS A 61 -7.98 -7.36 0.89
N TRP A 62 -8.49 -6.56 1.83
CA TRP A 62 -8.12 -5.16 2.00
C TRP A 62 -6.63 -4.99 2.32
N LEU A 63 -6.08 -5.80 3.22
CA LEU A 63 -4.66 -5.74 3.55
C LEU A 63 -3.78 -6.10 2.36
N HIS A 64 -4.22 -7.07 1.54
CA HIS A 64 -3.54 -7.44 0.31
C HIS A 64 -3.59 -6.31 -0.73
N ALA A 65 -4.75 -5.65 -0.89
CA ALA A 65 -4.87 -4.47 -1.75
C ALA A 65 -3.96 -3.33 -1.27
N ALA A 66 -3.90 -3.08 0.04
CA ALA A 66 -3.02 -2.06 0.63
C ALA A 66 -1.54 -2.32 0.29
N THR A 67 -1.11 -3.58 0.37
CA THR A 67 0.25 -4.01 0.03
C THR A 67 0.57 -3.74 -1.44
N LEU A 68 -0.36 -4.08 -2.35
CA LEU A 68 -0.16 -3.86 -3.79
C LEU A 68 -0.17 -2.37 -4.17
N TYR A 69 -1.01 -1.55 -3.54
CA TYR A 69 -0.95 -0.10 -3.71
C TYR A 69 0.35 0.50 -3.16
N ASN A 70 0.90 -0.06 -2.07
CA ASN A 70 2.19 0.37 -1.55
C ASN A 70 3.31 0.04 -2.55
N ILE A 71 3.31 -1.15 -3.15
CA ILE A 71 4.25 -1.51 -4.23
C ILE A 71 4.05 -0.57 -5.44
N ALA A 72 2.81 -0.22 -5.80
CA ALA A 72 2.55 0.73 -6.87
C ALA A 72 3.20 2.10 -6.61
N ALA A 73 3.25 2.54 -5.35
CA ALA A 73 3.87 3.81 -4.97
C ALA A 73 5.40 3.73 -4.77
N TYR A 74 5.99 2.54 -4.72
CA TYR A 74 7.44 2.36 -4.55
C TYR A 74 8.23 3.04 -5.69
N PRO A 75 9.36 3.72 -5.42
CA PRO A 75 10.04 3.90 -4.13
C PRO A 75 9.62 5.18 -3.38
N HIS A 76 8.40 5.67 -3.59
CA HIS A 76 7.80 6.82 -2.90
C HIS A 76 8.54 8.14 -3.16
N LEU A 77 8.88 8.39 -4.43
CA LEU A 77 9.54 9.63 -4.82
C LEU A 77 8.63 10.84 -4.57
N LYS A 78 9.15 11.81 -3.81
CA LYS A 78 8.44 13.05 -3.53
C LYS A 78 8.21 13.84 -4.82
N GLY A 79 6.97 14.30 -5.04
CA GLY A 79 6.59 15.03 -6.26
C GLY A 79 6.20 14.13 -7.43
N ASP A 80 6.15 12.80 -7.24
CA ASP A 80 5.45 11.90 -8.15
C ASP A 80 3.97 11.84 -7.74
N ASP A 81 3.14 12.61 -8.44
CA ASP A 81 1.70 12.71 -8.18
C ASP A 81 0.97 11.35 -8.26
N LEU A 82 1.47 10.41 -9.08
CA LEU A 82 0.86 9.08 -9.21
C LEU A 82 1.24 8.20 -8.02
N ALA A 83 2.50 8.27 -7.58
CA ALA A 83 2.94 7.57 -6.37
C ALA A 83 2.21 8.10 -5.13
N GLU A 84 2.00 9.41 -5.01
CA GLU A 84 1.22 10.02 -3.92
C GLU A 84 -0.24 9.54 -3.91
N GLN A 85 -0.87 9.40 -5.09
CA GLN A 85 -2.21 8.84 -5.20
C GLN A 85 -2.28 7.35 -4.83
N ALA A 86 -1.35 6.54 -5.33
CA ALA A 86 -1.25 5.13 -4.96
C ALA A 86 -1.01 4.98 -3.45
N GLN A 87 -0.22 5.88 -2.86
CA GLN A 87 0.03 5.90 -1.44
C GLN A 87 -1.22 6.21 -0.62
N ALA A 88 -2.02 7.19 -1.05
CA ALA A 88 -3.30 7.49 -0.42
C ALA A 88 -4.28 6.31 -0.49
N LEU A 89 -4.28 5.55 -1.59
CA LEU A 89 -5.08 4.32 -1.73
C LEU A 89 -4.59 3.21 -0.80
N SER A 90 -3.28 3.04 -0.66
CA SER A 90 -2.69 2.07 0.28
C SER A 90 -3.14 2.35 1.72
N ASN A 91 -3.07 3.61 2.17
CA ASN A 91 -3.49 4.00 3.52
C ASN A 91 -4.96 3.70 3.77
N ARG A 92 -5.84 4.08 2.82
CA ARG A 92 -7.29 3.80 2.92
C ARG A 92 -7.58 2.30 2.99
N ALA A 93 -6.93 1.51 2.13
CA ALA A 93 -7.10 0.06 2.13
C ALA A 93 -6.61 -0.57 3.46
N TYR A 94 -5.55 -0.03 4.05
CA TYR A 94 -5.07 -0.46 5.35
C TYR A 94 -6.04 -0.13 6.49
N GLU A 95 -6.62 1.07 6.49
CA GLU A 95 -7.66 1.46 7.45
C GLU A 95 -8.90 0.55 7.36
N GLU A 96 -9.34 0.21 6.14
CA GLU A 96 -10.44 -0.74 5.92
C GLU A 96 -10.09 -2.15 6.44
N ALA A 97 -8.84 -2.60 6.25
CA ALA A 97 -8.36 -3.87 6.79
C ALA A 97 -8.37 -3.87 8.32
N ALA A 98 -7.87 -2.80 8.94
CA ALA A 98 -7.74 -2.67 10.39
C ALA A 98 -9.09 -2.66 11.11
N GLN A 99 -10.16 -2.16 10.48
CA GLN A 99 -11.53 -2.21 11.03
C GLN A 99 -12.11 -3.64 11.07
N ARG A 100 -11.58 -4.55 10.25
CA ARG A 100 -12.14 -5.88 10.01
C ARG A 100 -11.31 -7.01 10.63
N LEU A 101 -10.00 -6.80 10.77
CA LEU A 101 -9.07 -7.79 11.30
C LEU A 101 -9.07 -7.79 12.84
N PRO A 102 -8.70 -8.93 13.48
CA PRO A 102 -8.66 -9.02 14.94
C PRO A 102 -7.66 -8.04 15.56
N GLY A 103 -8.07 -7.42 16.67
CA GLY A 103 -7.28 -6.43 17.39
C GLY A 103 -7.93 -5.06 17.29
N THR A 104 -7.21 -4.03 17.71
CA THR A 104 -7.60 -2.64 17.50
C THR A 104 -6.40 -1.86 17.02
N MET A 105 -6.64 -0.87 16.17
CA MET A 105 -5.63 0.07 15.71
C MET A 105 -6.04 1.47 16.16
N ARG A 106 -5.09 2.21 16.73
CA ARG A 106 -5.28 3.60 17.14
C ARG A 106 -4.21 4.47 16.48
N GLN A 107 -4.65 5.46 15.71
CA GLN A 107 -3.75 6.52 15.27
C GLN A 107 -3.37 7.40 16.47
N MET A 108 -2.09 7.68 16.59
CA MET A 108 -1.50 8.50 17.64
C MET A 108 -0.66 9.59 17.00
N GLU A 109 -0.75 10.80 17.53
CA GLU A 109 0.12 11.91 17.16
C GLU A 109 1.15 12.14 18.26
N PHE A 110 2.41 12.23 17.87
CA PHE A 110 3.54 12.46 18.76
C PHE A 110 4.15 13.82 18.41
N THR A 111 4.10 14.76 19.36
CA THR A 111 4.77 16.06 19.19
C THR A 111 6.28 15.89 19.33
N VAL A 112 7.03 16.35 18.33
CA VAL A 112 8.50 16.35 18.34
C VAL A 112 9.01 17.78 18.53
N PRO A 113 9.82 18.07 19.57
CA PRO A 113 10.39 19.39 19.76
C PRO A 113 11.19 19.86 18.54
N GLY A 114 10.81 21.01 17.98
CA GLY A 114 11.49 21.60 16.81
C GLY A 114 11.19 20.91 15.47
N GLY A 115 10.25 19.95 15.43
CA GLY A 115 9.84 19.25 14.23
C GLY A 115 8.33 19.29 13.98
N ALA A 116 7.92 18.77 12.84
CA ALA A 116 6.51 18.47 12.58
C ALA A 116 6.06 17.30 13.49
N PRO A 117 4.77 17.26 13.89
CA PRO A 117 4.24 16.11 14.61
C PRO A 117 4.39 14.82 13.76
N ILE A 118 4.64 13.71 14.44
CA ILE A 118 4.73 12.39 13.82
C ILE A 118 3.44 11.64 14.10
N THR A 119 2.83 11.08 13.06
CA THR A 119 1.71 10.15 13.18
C THR A 119 2.25 8.73 13.25
N GLY A 120 1.76 7.93 14.19
CA GLY A 120 2.02 6.49 14.27
C GLY A 120 0.73 5.70 14.53
N PHE A 121 0.76 4.42 14.20
CA PHE A 121 -0.39 3.53 14.38
C PHE A 121 -0.07 2.47 15.44
N LEU A 122 -0.77 2.55 16.58
CA LEU A 122 -0.66 1.58 17.66
C LEU A 122 -1.60 0.39 17.39
N HIS A 123 -1.01 -0.77 17.12
CA HIS A 123 -1.73 -2.04 17.00
C HIS A 123 -1.80 -2.74 18.36
N MET A 124 -3.00 -3.13 18.78
CA MET A 124 -3.23 -3.76 20.07
C MET A 124 -3.99 -5.09 19.89
N PRO A 125 -3.57 -6.16 20.58
CA PRO A 125 -4.33 -7.40 20.62
C PRO A 125 -5.63 -7.23 21.42
N LYS A 126 -6.48 -8.26 21.44
CA LYS A 126 -7.68 -8.27 22.29
C LYS A 126 -7.30 -8.30 23.78
N GLY A 127 -8.04 -7.56 24.61
CA GLY A 127 -7.89 -7.51 26.07
C GLY A 127 -7.65 -6.08 26.59
N ASP A 128 -7.58 -5.94 27.91
CA ASP A 128 -7.52 -4.61 28.57
C ASP A 128 -6.09 -4.10 28.82
N GLY A 129 -5.07 -4.92 28.52
CA GLY A 129 -3.67 -4.59 28.74
C GLY A 129 -3.28 -4.47 30.22
N PRO A 130 -2.14 -3.83 30.54
CA PRO A 130 -1.17 -3.25 29.61
C PRO A 130 -0.49 -4.33 28.74
N PHE A 131 -0.05 -3.94 27.55
CA PHE A 131 0.67 -4.83 26.64
C PHE A 131 2.14 -4.37 26.52
N PRO A 132 3.10 -5.30 26.37
CA PRO A 132 4.43 -4.93 25.90
C PRO A 132 4.33 -4.33 24.50
N THR A 133 5.01 -3.21 24.26
CA THR A 133 4.94 -2.46 23.00
C THR A 133 6.31 -2.45 22.32
N VAL A 134 6.32 -2.73 21.02
CA VAL A 134 7.49 -2.60 20.15
C VAL A 134 7.30 -1.38 19.25
N PHE A 135 8.29 -0.49 19.21
CA PHE A 135 8.33 0.62 18.25
C PHE A 135 8.98 0.12 16.95
N MET A 136 8.30 0.30 15.83
CA MET A 136 8.79 -0.07 14.51
C MET A 136 8.88 1.18 13.63
N CYS A 137 9.95 1.28 12.86
CA CYS A 137 10.15 2.30 11.83
C CYS A 137 10.70 1.62 10.57
N GLY A 138 10.14 1.96 9.41
CA GLY A 138 10.53 1.40 8.12
C GLY A 138 11.86 1.97 7.59
N GLY A 139 12.33 1.43 6.47
CA GLY A 139 13.39 2.02 5.66
C GLY A 139 12.94 3.28 4.92
N LEU A 140 13.84 3.90 4.16
CA LEU A 140 13.56 5.16 3.43
C LEU A 140 12.51 5.01 2.32
N ASP A 141 12.39 3.81 1.77
CA ASP A 141 11.53 3.44 0.65
C ASP A 141 10.42 2.46 1.08
N ALA A 142 10.25 2.27 2.39
CA ALA A 142 9.20 1.44 2.95
C ALA A 142 8.16 2.32 3.63
N MET A 143 6.90 2.02 3.40
CA MET A 143 5.83 2.48 4.28
C MET A 143 5.48 1.40 5.30
N GLN A 144 5.14 1.82 6.51
CA GLN A 144 4.61 0.98 7.58
C GLN A 144 3.17 1.32 7.91
#